data_AF-W2TIY8-F1
#
_entry.id   AF-W2TIY8-F1
#
_cell.length_a   1.000
_cell.length_b   1.000
_cell.length_c   1.000
_cell.angle_alpha   90.00
_cell.angle_beta   90.00
_cell.angle_gamma   90.00
#
_symmetry.space_group_name_H-M   'P 1'
#
loop_
_entity.id
_entity.type
_entity.pdbx_description
1 polymer ?
#
loop_
_entity_poly.entity_id
_entity_poly.type
_entity_poly.pdbx_seq_one_letter_code
_entity_poly.pdbx_strand_id
1 'polypeptide(L)'
;MPPTSEDVQWKLADILGKLSEMPTPDHPEVRIIVLEKGEHLDTVVRRLQKGQFVRFHRGSSLLGIDVEIRTTLTGDEPLKWSSGKDHLAVYCQVECSTAGSFKYCFSADGEESGSGYFLVMPVLMVNGKHLPLDGVACQTHLTKLLGQKDNELIAELMGGGEVEA
;
A
#
# COMPACT_ATOMS: atom_id res chain seq x y z
N MET A 1 -35.31 22.84 24.85
CA MET A 1 -35.14 23.59 23.59
C MET A 1 -34.30 22.73 22.65
N PRO A 2 -34.71 22.50 21.40
CA PRO A 2 -33.84 21.85 20.42
C PRO A 2 -32.64 22.77 20.09
N PRO A 3 -31.46 22.22 19.83
CA PRO A 3 -30.30 23.01 19.41
C PRO A 3 -30.60 23.75 18.10
N THR A 4 -30.13 24.99 17.98
CA THR A 4 -30.35 25.81 16.79
C THR A 4 -29.48 25.33 15.62
N SER A 5 -29.85 25.67 14.38
CA SER A 5 -29.09 25.26 13.19
C SER A 5 -27.61 25.65 13.27
N GLU A 6 -27.31 26.82 13.83
CA GLU A 6 -25.95 27.30 14.06
C GLU A 6 -25.18 26.45 15.08
N ASP A 7 -25.87 25.90 16.09
CA ASP A 7 -25.28 25.00 17.09
C ASP A 7 -24.83 23.66 16.49
N VAL A 8 -25.50 23.21 15.44
CA VAL A 8 -25.16 21.97 14.72
C VAL A 8 -24.01 22.22 13.75
N GLN A 9 -23.97 23.39 13.12
CA GLN A 9 -22.93 23.78 12.16
C GLN A 9 -21.54 23.85 12.80
N TRP A 10 -21.40 24.46 13.99
CA TRP A 10 -20.08 24.55 14.64
C TRP A 10 -19.56 23.19 15.09
N LYS A 11 -20.44 22.29 15.55
CA LYS A 11 -20.05 20.91 15.89
C LYS A 11 -19.60 20.13 14.67
N LEU A 12 -20.26 20.31 13.52
CA LEU A 12 -19.82 19.70 12.27
C LEU A 12 -18.47 20.24 11.82
N ALA A 13 -18.25 21.56 11.95
CA ALA A 13 -16.99 22.21 11.61
C ALA A 13 -15.84 21.75 12.52
N ASP A 14 -16.08 21.61 13.82
CA ASP A 14 -15.13 21.07 14.79
C ASP A 14 -14.78 19.60 14.51
N ILE A 15 -15.78 18.78 14.15
CA ILE A 15 -15.54 17.38 13.77
C ILE A 15 -14.77 17.30 12.45
N LEU A 16 -15.08 18.18 11.48
CA LEU A 16 -14.33 18.27 10.22
C LEU A 16 -12.88 18.72 10.44
N GLY A 17 -12.65 19.71 11.29
CA GLY A 17 -11.31 20.21 11.63
C GLY A 17 -10.46 19.14 12.31
N LYS A 18 -11.06 18.39 13.25
CA LYS A 18 -10.40 17.26 13.92
C LYS A 18 -10.11 16.08 12.98
N LEU A 19 -10.85 15.92 11.89
CA LEU A 19 -10.57 14.91 10.86
C LEU A 19 -9.46 15.35 9.89
N SER A 20 -9.22 16.66 9.72
CA SER A 20 -8.08 17.16 8.92
C SER A 20 -6.75 17.12 9.67
N GLU A 21 -6.79 17.08 11.01
CA GLU A 21 -5.61 16.97 11.87
C GLU A 21 -5.22 15.50 12.16
N MET A 22 -5.40 14.60 11.19
CA MET A 22 -4.65 13.35 11.25
C MET A 22 -3.19 13.67 10.89
N PRO A 23 -2.20 13.35 11.73
CA PRO A 23 -0.82 13.61 11.41
C PRO A 23 -0.48 12.76 10.17
N THR A 24 -0.40 13.40 9.00
CA THR A 24 0.39 12.87 7.91
C THR A 24 1.80 12.73 8.47
N PRO A 25 2.38 11.53 8.54
CA PRO A 25 3.73 11.39 9.01
C PRO A 25 4.60 12.27 8.12
N ASP A 26 5.21 13.30 8.70
CA ASP A 26 6.11 14.25 8.04
C ASP A 26 7.39 13.56 7.51
N HIS A 27 7.48 12.24 7.74
CA HIS A 27 8.54 11.36 7.30
C HIS A 27 7.93 10.22 6.47
N PRO A 28 8.47 9.94 5.27
CA PRO A 28 8.03 8.80 4.48
C PRO A 28 8.19 7.52 5.31
N GLU A 29 7.08 6.81 5.54
CA GLU A 29 7.12 5.56 6.31
C GLU A 29 7.81 4.47 5.48
N VAL A 30 8.82 3.84 6.09
CA VAL A 30 9.63 2.80 5.46
C VAL A 30 9.39 1.48 6.17
N ARG A 31 9.09 0.43 5.40
CA ARG A 31 9.06 -0.95 5.90
C ARG A 31 10.32 -1.68 5.46
N ILE A 32 11.01 -2.23 6.45
CA ILE A 32 12.26 -2.95 6.24
C ILE A 32 11.99 -4.44 6.06
N ILE A 33 12.58 -5.03 5.02
CA ILE A 33 12.67 -6.47 4.79
C ILE A 33 14.14 -6.84 4.87
N VAL A 34 14.51 -7.66 5.85
CA VAL A 34 15.85 -8.22 5.95
C VAL A 34 15.87 -9.51 5.14
N LEU A 35 16.87 -9.67 4.28
CA LEU A 35 17.04 -10.83 3.41
C LEU A 35 17.98 -11.82 4.10
N GLU A 36 17.56 -13.06 4.31
CA GLU A 36 18.43 -14.14 4.79
C GLU A 36 18.51 -15.28 3.75
N LYS A 37 19.69 -15.88 3.59
CA LYS A 37 19.92 -16.97 2.63
C LYS A 37 19.03 -18.17 2.95
N GLY A 38 18.35 -18.69 1.94
CA GLY A 38 17.40 -19.81 2.03
C GLY A 38 16.01 -19.41 2.54
N GLU A 39 15.72 -18.12 2.66
CA GLU A 39 14.44 -17.64 3.19
C GLU A 39 13.38 -17.56 2.07
N HIS A 40 12.36 -18.41 2.18
CA HIS A 40 11.20 -18.43 1.28
C HIS A 40 9.93 -18.06 2.05
N LEU A 41 9.60 -16.77 2.03
CA LEU A 41 8.53 -16.19 2.84
C LEU A 41 7.21 -16.07 2.08
N ASP A 42 6.91 -17.04 1.23
CA ASP A 42 5.73 -16.98 0.37
C ASP A 42 4.41 -16.95 1.16
N THR A 43 4.44 -17.37 2.43
CA THR A 43 3.29 -17.40 3.34
C THR A 43 3.20 -16.18 4.27
N VAL A 44 4.24 -15.34 4.34
CA VAL A 44 4.28 -14.20 5.26
C VAL A 44 3.78 -12.94 4.58
N VAL A 45 2.65 -12.42 5.05
CA VAL A 45 2.06 -11.20 4.49
C VAL A 45 2.62 -9.96 5.18
N ARG A 46 3.50 -9.24 4.49
CA ARG A 46 3.98 -7.92 4.92
C ARG A 46 3.12 -6.83 4.29
N ARG A 47 2.46 -6.00 5.10
CA ARG A 47 1.57 -4.93 4.65
C ARG A 47 2.24 -3.57 4.69
N LEU A 48 2.07 -2.83 3.60
CA LEU A 48 2.43 -1.43 3.40
C LEU A 48 1.21 -0.67 2.88
N GLN A 49 1.23 0.65 2.94
CA GLN A 49 0.25 1.50 2.26
C GLN A 49 0.84 2.12 0.99
N LYS A 50 -0.01 2.44 0.01
CA LYS A 50 0.42 3.20 -1.17
C LYS A 50 1.05 4.54 -0.74
N GLY A 51 2.17 4.89 -1.36
CA GLY A 51 3.01 6.05 -1.02
C GLY A 51 4.09 5.78 0.03
N GLN A 52 4.12 4.60 0.64
CA GLN A 52 5.21 4.16 1.51
C GLN A 52 6.37 3.55 0.72
N PHE A 53 7.47 3.28 1.42
CA PHE A 53 8.63 2.62 0.82
C PHE A 53 8.87 1.24 1.43
N VAL A 54 9.23 0.28 0.59
CA VAL A 54 9.86 -0.97 1.05
C VAL A 54 11.37 -0.85 0.86
N ARG A 55 12.11 -1.20 1.91
CA ARG A 55 13.57 -1.16 1.94
C ARG A 55 14.11 -2.54 2.26
N PHE A 56 14.99 -3.05 1.41
CA PHE A 56 15.63 -4.34 1.62
C PHE A 56 17.04 -4.16 2.17
N HIS A 57 17.34 -4.91 3.23
CA HIS A 57 18.67 -4.98 3.84
C HIS A 57 19.22 -6.39 3.71
N ARG A 58 20.54 -6.50 3.56
CA ARG A 58 21.22 -7.78 3.68
C ARG A 58 21.20 -8.21 5.14
N GLY A 59 20.73 -9.42 5.39
CA GLY A 59 20.83 -10.08 6.68
C GLY A 59 22.23 -10.60 6.96
N SER A 60 22.39 -11.21 8.12
CA SER A 60 23.69 -11.69 8.61
C SER A 60 24.30 -12.77 7.70
N SER A 61 23.47 -13.63 7.10
CA SER A 61 23.90 -14.71 6.20
C SER A 61 24.33 -14.23 4.81
N LEU A 62 24.07 -12.96 4.47
CA LEU A 62 24.38 -12.35 3.18
C LEU A 62 25.50 -11.30 3.26
N LEU A 63 26.24 -11.25 4.37
CA LEU A 63 27.36 -10.31 4.54
C LEU A 63 28.52 -10.67 3.61
N GLY A 64 29.03 -9.67 2.90
CA GLY A 64 30.12 -9.82 1.94
C GLY A 64 29.74 -10.57 0.65
N ILE A 65 28.48 -10.96 0.50
CA ILE A 65 27.96 -11.66 -0.68
C ILE A 65 27.34 -10.64 -1.64
N ASP A 66 27.54 -10.85 -2.94
CA ASP A 66 26.87 -10.05 -3.95
C ASP A 66 25.41 -10.50 -4.06
N VAL A 67 24.49 -9.56 -3.79
CA VAL A 67 23.06 -9.84 -3.71
C VAL A 67 22.36 -9.03 -4.78
N GLU A 68 21.60 -9.70 -5.63
CA GLU A 68 20.75 -9.06 -6.64
C GLU A 68 19.29 -9.32 -6.28
N ILE A 69 18.45 -8.29 -6.32
CA ILE A 69 17.03 -8.40 -5.95
C ILE A 69 16.15 -7.81 -7.04
N ARG A 70 15.07 -8.53 -7.36
CA ARG A 70 14.03 -8.10 -8.29
C ARG A 70 12.68 -8.07 -7.60
N THR A 71 11.77 -7.25 -8.10
CA THR A 71 10.39 -7.18 -7.61
C THR A 71 9.42 -6.92 -8.74
N THR A 72 8.27 -7.59 -8.73
CA THR A 72 7.21 -7.39 -9.73
C THR A 72 6.63 -5.98 -9.70
N LEU A 73 6.93 -5.18 -8.66
CA LEU A 73 6.56 -3.76 -8.59
C LEU A 73 7.34 -2.90 -9.61
N THR A 74 8.61 -3.21 -9.86
CA THR A 74 9.48 -2.47 -10.79
C THR A 74 9.74 -3.21 -12.09
N GLY A 75 9.26 -4.46 -12.20
CA GLY A 75 9.49 -5.34 -13.35
C GLY A 75 10.74 -6.21 -13.17
N ASP A 76 11.35 -6.59 -14.29
CA ASP A 76 12.45 -7.56 -14.32
C ASP A 76 13.84 -6.95 -14.01
N GLU A 77 13.92 -5.62 -13.98
CA GLU A 77 15.14 -4.89 -13.68
C GLU A 77 15.53 -5.03 -12.19
N PRO A 78 16.80 -5.38 -11.89
CA PRO A 78 17.28 -5.44 -10.51
C PRO A 78 17.23 -4.07 -9.80
N LEU A 79 16.88 -4.09 -8.52
CA LEU A 79 16.94 -2.89 -7.68
C LEU A 79 18.39 -2.50 -7.42
N LYS A 80 18.62 -1.18 -7.42
CA LYS A 80 19.95 -0.61 -7.17
C LYS A 80 20.21 -0.48 -5.68
N TRP A 81 21.34 -1.00 -5.23
CA TRP A 81 21.84 -0.76 -3.88
C TRP A 81 22.33 0.68 -3.71
N SER A 82 22.12 1.24 -2.53
CA SER A 82 22.64 2.53 -2.13
C SER A 82 24.16 2.50 -1.99
N SER A 83 24.81 3.65 -2.17
CA SER A 83 26.24 3.80 -1.91
C SER A 83 26.51 3.85 -0.41
N GLY A 84 27.45 3.05 0.09
CA GLY A 84 27.85 3.05 1.50
C GLY A 84 29.09 2.20 1.73
N LYS A 85 29.91 2.55 2.74
CA LYS A 85 31.08 1.77 3.15
C LYS A 85 30.73 0.60 4.07
N ASP A 86 29.64 0.72 4.80
CA ASP A 86 29.16 -0.31 5.72
C ASP A 86 28.10 -1.16 5.02
N HIS A 87 28.39 -2.45 4.86
CA HIS A 87 27.48 -3.40 4.23
C HIS A 87 26.12 -3.49 4.94
N LEU A 88 26.05 -3.16 6.24
CA LEU A 88 24.81 -3.13 7.01
C LEU A 88 23.96 -1.88 6.74
N ALA A 89 24.61 -0.77 6.36
CA ALA A 89 23.96 0.49 6.03
C ALA A 89 23.52 0.58 4.56
N VAL A 90 23.99 -0.33 3.71
CA VAL A 90 23.64 -0.41 2.29
C VAL A 90 22.30 -1.13 2.13
N TYR A 91 21.38 -0.49 1.40
CA TYR A 91 20.03 -1.00 1.16
C TYR A 91 19.59 -0.74 -0.28
N CYS A 92 18.56 -1.43 -0.74
CA CYS A 92 17.79 -1.00 -1.91
C CYS A 92 16.38 -0.64 -1.48
N GLN A 93 15.76 0.32 -2.16
CA GLN A 93 14.46 0.85 -1.78
C GLN A 93 13.62 1.11 -3.01
N VAL A 94 12.32 0.86 -2.90
CA VAL A 94 11.33 1.20 -3.93
C VAL A 94 10.10 1.83 -3.27
N GLU A 95 9.54 2.83 -3.95
CA GLU A 95 8.28 3.46 -3.58
C GLU A 95 7.10 2.60 -4.02
N CYS A 96 6.15 2.38 -3.13
CA CYS A 96 4.93 1.65 -3.41
C CYS A 96 3.86 2.59 -4.01
N SER A 97 3.98 2.91 -5.30
CA SER A 97 3.09 3.86 -5.99
C SER A 97 1.72 3.29 -6.39
N THR A 98 1.60 1.96 -6.48
CA THR A 98 0.38 1.25 -6.86
C THR A 98 -0.03 0.24 -5.78
N ALA A 99 -1.33 0.10 -5.58
CA ALA A 99 -1.88 -0.90 -4.67
C ALA A 99 -1.88 -2.28 -5.35
N GLY A 100 -1.56 -3.33 -4.61
CA GLY A 100 -1.43 -4.67 -5.17
C GLY A 100 -0.55 -5.58 -4.33
N SER A 101 -0.44 -6.84 -4.76
CA SER A 101 0.47 -7.82 -4.19
C SER A 101 1.68 -7.96 -5.10
N PHE A 102 2.88 -7.80 -4.55
CA PHE A 102 4.12 -7.82 -5.31
C PHE A 102 5.05 -8.89 -4.76
N LYS A 103 5.64 -9.67 -5.67
CA LYS A 103 6.66 -10.67 -5.34
C LYS A 103 8.02 -10.02 -5.42
N TYR A 104 8.90 -10.36 -4.47
CA TYR A 104 10.33 -10.15 -4.64
C TYR A 104 11.06 -11.50 -4.65
N CYS A 105 12.17 -11.55 -5.37
CA CYS A 105 13.13 -12.65 -5.35
C CYS A 105 14.54 -12.08 -5.34
N PHE A 106 15.47 -12.80 -4.74
CA PHE A 106 16.87 -12.39 -4.75
C PHE A 106 17.80 -13.58 -4.96
N SER A 107 18.93 -13.30 -5.59
CA SER A 107 20.05 -14.22 -5.74
C SER A 107 21.23 -13.75 -4.92
N ALA A 108 22.07 -14.70 -4.53
CA ALA A 108 23.31 -14.47 -3.80
C ALA A 108 24.43 -15.18 -4.59
N ASP A 109 25.45 -14.43 -5.02
CA ASP A 109 26.52 -14.90 -5.93
C ASP A 109 25.98 -15.60 -7.20
N GLY A 110 24.85 -15.11 -7.73
CA GLY A 110 24.23 -15.62 -8.96
C GLY A 110 23.26 -16.79 -8.77
N GLU A 111 23.12 -17.34 -7.56
CA GLU A 111 22.17 -18.43 -7.26
C GLU A 111 20.93 -17.90 -6.54
N GLU A 112 19.73 -18.31 -6.98
CA GLU A 112 18.48 -17.95 -6.30
C GLU A 112 18.54 -18.38 -4.83
N SER A 113 18.38 -17.41 -3.93
CA SER A 113 18.67 -17.60 -2.50
C SER A 113 17.48 -17.24 -1.60
N GLY A 114 16.39 -16.73 -2.16
CA GLY A 114 15.16 -16.54 -1.42
C GLY A 114 14.11 -15.70 -2.15
N SER A 115 12.91 -15.67 -1.58
CA SER A 115 11.75 -15.00 -2.15
C SER A 115 10.72 -14.62 -1.10
N GLY A 116 9.80 -13.74 -1.47
CA GLY A 116 8.62 -13.47 -0.65
C GLY A 116 7.67 -12.49 -1.31
N TYR A 117 6.64 -12.09 -0.57
CA TYR A 117 5.63 -11.15 -1.03
C TYR A 117 5.48 -9.97 -0.06
N PHE A 118 5.06 -8.84 -0.61
CA PHE A 118 4.54 -7.73 0.16
C PHE A 118 3.25 -7.19 -0.48
N LEU A 119 2.34 -6.75 0.37
CA LEU A 119 1.02 -6.24 0.00
C LEU A 119 0.98 -4.73 0.21
N VAL A 120 0.73 -4.00 -0.86
CA VAL A 120 0.48 -2.56 -0.83
C VAL A 120 -1.02 -2.34 -0.78
N MET A 121 -1.50 -1.92 0.40
CA MET A 121 -2.90 -1.61 0.65
C MET A 121 -3.30 -0.33 -0.12
N PRO A 122 -4.51 -0.30 -0.71
CA PRO A 122 -5.03 0.91 -1.32
C PRO A 122 -5.33 1.97 -0.28
N VAL A 123 -5.34 3.23 -0.73
CA VAL A 123 -5.79 4.38 0.04
C VAL A 123 -7.17 4.75 -0.49
N LEU A 124 -8.20 4.64 0.33
CA LEU A 124 -9.56 4.98 -0.06
C LEU A 124 -9.84 6.45 0.25
N MET A 125 -10.50 7.13 -0.68
CA MET A 125 -10.88 8.54 -0.55
C MET A 125 -12.37 8.67 -0.83
N VAL A 126 -13.11 9.33 0.06
CA VAL A 126 -14.53 9.66 -0.10
C VAL A 126 -14.72 11.15 0.14
N ASN A 127 -15.22 11.86 -0.86
CA ASN A 127 -15.41 13.32 -0.80
C ASN A 127 -14.15 14.08 -0.34
N GLY A 128 -12.98 13.67 -0.85
CA GLY A 128 -11.68 14.27 -0.51
C GLY A 128 -11.15 13.92 0.88
N LYS A 129 -11.80 13.02 1.62
CA LYS A 129 -11.36 12.55 2.93
C LYS A 129 -10.88 11.12 2.87
N HIS A 130 -9.82 10.83 3.62
CA HIS A 130 -9.31 9.47 3.78
C HIS A 130 -10.36 8.59 4.49
N LEU A 131 -10.67 7.45 3.89
CA LEU A 131 -11.52 6.41 4.47
C LEU A 131 -10.62 5.25 4.94
N PRO A 132 -10.46 5.05 6.26
CA PRO A 132 -9.72 3.91 6.79
C PRO A 132 -10.34 2.59 6.34
N LEU A 133 -9.51 1.58 6.05
CA LEU A 133 -9.98 0.27 5.56
C LEU A 133 -10.78 -0.51 6.61
N ASP A 134 -10.52 -0.27 7.89
CA ASP A 134 -11.30 -0.77 9.03
C ASP A 134 -12.63 -0.02 9.23
N GLY A 135 -12.80 1.14 8.57
CA GLY A 135 -14.03 1.92 8.56
C GLY A 135 -15.00 1.56 7.44
N VAL A 136 -14.71 0.52 6.64
CA VAL A 136 -15.55 0.11 5.49
C VAL A 136 -16.67 -0.82 5.95
N ALA A 137 -17.91 -0.46 5.63
CA ALA A 137 -19.08 -1.33 5.74
C ALA A 137 -19.67 -1.57 4.35
N CYS A 138 -19.83 -2.84 3.97
CA CYS A 138 -20.35 -3.22 2.65
C CYS A 138 -21.80 -3.68 2.76
N GLN A 139 -22.68 -3.09 1.95
CA GLN A 139 -24.03 -3.60 1.73
C GLN A 139 -24.09 -4.27 0.36
N THR A 140 -24.38 -5.57 0.33
CA THR A 140 -24.55 -6.31 -0.93
C THR A 140 -25.97 -6.14 -1.43
N HIS A 141 -26.11 -5.68 -2.67
CA HIS A 141 -27.40 -5.58 -3.35
C HIS A 141 -27.49 -6.60 -4.49
N LEU A 142 -28.64 -7.27 -4.61
CA LEU A 142 -28.94 -8.11 -5.78
C LEU A 142 -29.76 -7.29 -6.77
N THR A 143 -29.14 -6.85 -7.87
CA THR A 143 -29.74 -5.95 -8.87
C THR A 143 -31.06 -6.47 -9.44
N LYS A 144 -31.22 -7.80 -9.54
CA LYS A 144 -32.47 -8.45 -9.98
C LYS A 144 -33.68 -8.17 -9.08
N LEU A 145 -33.47 -7.70 -7.85
CA LEU A 145 -34.51 -7.42 -6.85
C LEU A 145 -34.73 -5.92 -6.61
N LEU A 146 -34.03 -5.04 -7.33
CA LEU A 146 -34.13 -3.58 -7.18
C LEU A 146 -35.20 -2.94 -8.07
N GLY A 147 -35.88 -3.73 -8.92
CA GLY A 147 -36.82 -3.20 -9.91
C GLY A 147 -36.14 -2.54 -11.11
N GLN A 148 -36.91 -2.20 -12.15
CA GLN A 148 -36.36 -1.71 -13.43
C GLN A 148 -35.73 -0.31 -13.35
N LYS A 149 -36.20 0.57 -12.46
CA LYS A 149 -35.78 1.99 -12.41
C LYS A 149 -34.48 2.24 -11.65
N ASP A 150 -34.15 1.43 -10.65
CA ASP A 150 -32.92 1.59 -9.86
C ASP A 150 -31.68 1.02 -10.57
N ASN A 151 -31.89 0.16 -11.57
CA ASN A 151 -30.80 -0.38 -12.38
C ASN A 151 -30.14 0.67 -13.28
N GLU A 152 -30.87 1.71 -13.71
CA GLU A 152 -30.33 2.80 -14.54
C GLU A 152 -29.35 3.68 -13.73
N LEU A 153 -29.68 4.00 -12.48
CA LEU A 153 -28.81 4.76 -11.56
C LEU A 153 -27.54 3.98 -11.18
N ILE A 154 -27.63 2.66 -11.04
CA ILE A 154 -26.46 1.81 -10.77
C ILE A 154 -25.56 1.69 -12.01
N ALA A 155 -26.14 1.63 -13.21
CA ALA A 155 -25.39 1.65 -14.46
C ALA A 155 -24.63 2.98 -14.65
N GLU A 156 -25.25 4.11 -14.27
CA GLU A 156 -24.64 5.44 -14.33
C GLU A 156 -23.48 5.59 -13.33
N LEU A 157 -23.63 5.07 -12.11
CA LEU A 157 -22.55 5.06 -11.09
C LEU A 157 -21.38 4.13 -11.44
N MET A 158 -21.61 3.09 -12.24
CA MET A 158 -20.59 2.11 -12.66
C MET A 158 -19.88 2.49 -13.98
N GLY A 159 -20.36 3.50 -14.70
CA GLY A 159 -19.88 3.89 -16.04
C GLY A 159 -18.73 4.90 -16.10
N GLY A 160 -18.14 5.30 -14.98
CA GLY A 160 -17.19 6.42 -14.88
C GLY A 160 -15.70 6.06 -14.88
N GLY A 161 -15.27 5.02 -15.60
CA GLY A 161 -13.86 4.64 -15.66
C GLY A 161 -13.51 3.85 -16.91
N GLU A 162 -13.23 4.56 -18.01
CA GLU A 162 -12.45 4.00 -19.12
C GLU A 162 -11.04 3.66 -18.58
N VAL A 163 -10.74 2.36 -18.54
CA VAL A 163 -9.38 1.86 -18.62
C VAL A 163 -9.10 1.62 -20.10
N GLU A 164 -8.39 2.56 -20.72
CA GLU A 164 -7.71 2.30 -22.00
C GLU A 164 -6.71 1.15 -21.78
N ALA A 165 -6.77 0.20 -22.72
CA ALA A 165 -5.85 -0.94 -22.82
C ALA A 165 -4.55 -0.54 -23.53
#